data_AF-A0A966CG38-F1
#
_entry.id   AF-A0A966CG38-F1
#
_cell.length_a   1.000
_cell.length_b   1.000
_cell.length_c   1.000
_cell.angle_alpha   90.00
_cell.angle_beta   90.00
_cell.angle_gamma   90.00
#
_symmetry.space_group_name_H-M   'P 1'
#
loop_
_entity.id
_entity.type
_entity.pdbx_description
1 polymer ?
#
loop_
_entity_poly.entity_id
_entity_poly.type
_entity_poly.pdbx_seq_one_letter_code
_entity_poly.pdbx_strand_id
1 'polypeptide(L)'
;MKILFIGIITIIIIGGFVLIVNSMQNTQITPTQPTVIETPTVPVAPTESASLMQSSNDLIKTVEVESGSYYYKPNAITVKKDERVKIVMHSVSMMHDFNIDELNVKIPIVKNGDTSTVEFIADKVG
;
A
#
# COMPACT_ATOMS: atom_id res chain seq x y z
N MET A 1 42.03 -33.14 -12.42
CA MET A 1 41.39 -31.81 -12.32
C MET A 1 39.91 -31.80 -12.74
N LYS A 2 39.50 -32.45 -13.85
CA LYS A 2 38.09 -32.50 -14.30
C LYS A 2 37.08 -33.07 -13.29
N ILE A 3 37.47 -34.11 -12.54
CA ILE A 3 36.64 -34.71 -11.46
C ILE A 3 36.41 -33.79 -10.25
N LEU A 4 37.30 -32.82 -9.99
CA LEU A 4 37.14 -31.85 -8.90
C LEU A 4 36.10 -30.78 -9.24
N PHE A 5 36.04 -30.37 -10.52
CA PHE A 5 35.03 -29.43 -11.02
C PHE A 5 33.63 -30.03 -11.06
N ILE A 6 33.50 -31.33 -11.40
CA ILE A 6 32.21 -32.03 -11.33
C ILE A 6 31.68 -32.05 -9.90
N GLY A 7 32.52 -32.33 -8.89
CA GLY A 7 32.08 -32.37 -7.49
C GLY A 7 31.58 -31.02 -6.96
N ILE A 8 32.25 -29.92 -7.33
CA ILE A 8 31.88 -28.56 -6.92
C ILE A 8 30.55 -28.13 -7.57
N ILE A 9 30.33 -28.47 -8.84
CA ILE A 9 29.09 -28.17 -9.55
C ILE A 9 27.89 -28.89 -8.93
N THR A 10 28.06 -30.15 -8.51
CA THR A 10 26.98 -30.91 -7.87
C THR A 10 26.58 -30.31 -6.51
N ILE A 11 27.55 -29.81 -5.73
CA ILE A 11 27.30 -29.17 -4.43
C ILE A 11 26.55 -27.84 -4.59
N ILE A 12 26.88 -27.04 -5.61
CA ILE A 12 26.20 -25.76 -5.86
C ILE A 12 24.75 -25.98 -6.30
N ILE A 13 24.48 -27.02 -7.11
CA ILE A 13 23.11 -27.33 -7.53
C ILE A 13 22.25 -27.82 -6.35
N ILE A 14 22.81 -28.66 -5.47
CA ILE A 14 22.10 -29.14 -4.28
C ILE A 14 21.87 -28.00 -3.28
N GLY A 15 22.87 -27.15 -3.04
CA GLY A 15 22.75 -25.99 -2.16
C GLY A 15 21.75 -24.96 -2.68
N GLY A 16 21.78 -24.66 -3.97
CA GLY A 16 20.82 -23.77 -4.63
C GLY A 16 19.39 -24.30 -4.57
N PHE A 17 19.20 -25.61 -4.75
CA PHE A 17 17.89 -26.23 -4.66
C PHE A 17 17.30 -26.10 -3.25
N VAL A 18 18.07 -26.42 -2.20
CA VAL A 18 17.61 -26.36 -0.79
C VAL A 18 17.19 -24.94 -0.38
N LEU A 19 17.88 -23.90 -0.84
CA LEU A 19 17.51 -22.51 -0.55
C LEU A 19 16.19 -22.10 -1.22
N ILE A 20 15.91 -22.60 -2.42
CA ILE A 20 14.66 -22.32 -3.14
C ILE A 20 13.48 -23.04 -2.47
N VAL A 21 13.62 -24.31 -2.08
CA VAL A 21 12.50 -25.05 -1.44
C VAL A 21 12.17 -24.50 -0.06
N ASN A 22 13.17 -24.00 0.68
CA ASN A 22 12.96 -23.38 1.98
C ASN A 22 12.30 -21.98 1.89
N SER A 23 12.39 -21.32 0.73
CA SER A 23 11.74 -20.01 0.49
C SER A 23 10.28 -20.11 0.02
N MET A 24 9.73 -21.33 -0.17
CA MET A 24 8.36 -21.53 -0.69
C MET A 24 7.31 -21.96 0.36
N GLN A 25 7.65 -22.00 1.66
CA GLN A 25 6.74 -22.54 2.70
C GLN A 25 5.96 -21.50 3.52
N ASN A 26 5.80 -20.25 3.08
CA ASN A 26 4.92 -19.32 3.80
C ASN A 26 4.04 -18.44 2.92
N THR A 27 3.15 -19.08 2.18
CA THR A 27 1.95 -18.39 1.68
C THR A 27 0.75 -19.30 1.93
N GLN A 28 0.26 -19.29 3.17
CA GLN A 28 -1.10 -19.73 3.45
C GLN A 28 -2.05 -18.70 2.86
N ILE A 29 -2.60 -19.02 1.69
CA ILE A 29 -3.77 -18.36 1.12
C ILE A 29 -5.00 -18.83 1.91
N THR A 30 -5.43 -18.02 2.87
CA THR A 30 -6.79 -18.11 3.42
C THR A 30 -7.76 -17.75 2.29
N PRO A 31 -8.74 -18.62 1.94
CA PRO A 31 -9.80 -18.23 1.03
C PRO A 31 -10.69 -17.21 1.76
N THR A 32 -10.55 -15.93 1.45
CA THR A 32 -11.57 -14.94 1.83
C THR A 32 -12.77 -15.19 0.93
N GLN A 33 -13.76 -15.87 1.49
CA GLN A 33 -15.09 -16.03 0.90
C GLN A 33 -15.67 -14.63 0.61
N PRO A 34 -16.24 -14.38 -0.58
CA PRO A 34 -16.93 -13.12 -0.84
C PRO A 34 -18.16 -13.04 0.06
N THR A 35 -18.12 -12.16 1.05
CA THR A 35 -19.33 -11.69 1.73
C THR A 35 -20.09 -10.81 0.74
N VAL A 36 -21.18 -11.36 0.20
CA VAL A 36 -22.16 -10.59 -0.55
C VAL A 36 -22.85 -9.65 0.44
N ILE A 37 -22.42 -8.39 0.45
CA ILE A 37 -23.13 -7.33 1.16
C ILE A 37 -24.21 -6.84 0.19
N GLU A 38 -25.44 -7.28 0.42
CA GLU A 38 -26.62 -6.73 -0.25
C GLU A 38 -26.70 -5.23 0.07
N THR A 39 -26.74 -4.42 -0.97
CA THR A 39 -26.91 -2.96 -0.89
C THR A 39 -28.38 -2.67 -0.60
N PRO A 40 -28.75 -2.06 0.54
CA PRO A 40 -30.07 -1.46 0.67
C PRO A 40 -30.05 -0.12 -0.07
N THR A 41 -30.74 -0.05 -1.20
CA THR A 41 -31.14 1.19 -1.85
C THR A 41 -32.01 2.01 -0.90
N VAL A 42 -31.44 3.05 -0.30
CA VAL A 42 -32.16 4.11 0.42
C VAL A 42 -32.22 5.38 -0.43
N PRO A 43 -33.37 6.07 -0.46
CA PRO A 43 -33.64 7.16 -1.39
C PRO A 43 -32.89 8.45 -1.00
N VAL A 44 -32.47 9.18 -2.03
CA VAL A 44 -31.80 10.48 -1.94
C VAL A 44 -32.75 11.55 -1.41
N ALA A 45 -32.40 12.19 -0.30
CA ALA A 45 -32.95 13.47 0.14
C ALA A 45 -31.79 14.45 0.35
N PRO A 46 -31.87 15.70 -0.17
CA PRO A 46 -30.85 16.70 0.06
C PRO A 46 -31.15 17.45 1.37
N THR A 47 -30.22 17.41 2.33
CA THR A 47 -30.27 18.27 3.51
C THR A 47 -28.93 18.96 3.69
N GLU A 48 -28.97 20.27 3.51
CA GLU A 48 -27.90 21.23 3.79
C GLU A 48 -27.47 21.19 5.26
N SER A 49 -26.22 21.63 5.48
CA SER A 49 -25.71 22.21 6.72
C SER A 49 -25.52 21.27 7.91
N ALA A 50 -24.30 20.72 8.01
CA ALA A 50 -23.69 20.37 9.29
C ALA A 50 -22.36 21.11 9.41
N SER A 51 -22.40 22.21 10.17
CA SER A 51 -21.27 22.83 10.83
C SER A 51 -20.49 21.78 11.62
N LEU A 52 -19.22 21.57 11.29
CA LEU A 52 -18.29 20.82 12.11
C LEU A 52 -17.31 21.80 12.77
N MET A 53 -17.74 22.36 13.91
CA MET A 53 -16.79 22.72 14.97
C MET A 53 -16.19 21.41 15.47
N GLN A 54 -15.03 21.03 14.94
CA GLN A 54 -14.31 19.84 15.39
C GLN A 54 -13.19 20.27 16.35
N SER A 55 -13.38 19.88 17.61
CA SER A 55 -12.46 20.10 18.73
C SER A 55 -11.02 19.76 18.39
N SER A 56 -10.13 20.68 18.75
CA SER A 56 -8.68 20.56 18.73
C SER A 56 -8.21 19.44 19.67
N ASN A 57 -8.11 18.21 19.15
CA ASN A 57 -7.23 17.17 19.66
C ASN A 57 -6.91 16.19 18.53
N ASP A 58 -5.73 16.37 17.95
CA ASP A 58 -5.00 15.43 17.09
C ASP A 58 -5.83 14.78 15.95
N LEU A 59 -6.48 15.62 15.14
CA LEU A 59 -7.20 15.16 13.96
C LEU A 59 -6.23 14.63 12.90
N ILE A 60 -6.20 13.31 12.71
CA ILE A 60 -5.49 12.68 11.60
C ILE A 60 -6.35 12.80 10.34
N LYS A 61 -5.89 13.57 9.35
CA LYS A 61 -6.55 13.69 8.05
C LYS A 61 -6.21 12.48 7.18
N THR A 62 -7.22 11.67 6.88
CA THR A 62 -7.05 10.52 5.97
C THR A 62 -7.26 10.95 4.52
N VAL A 63 -6.37 10.52 3.63
CA VAL A 63 -6.42 10.77 2.18
C VAL A 63 -6.31 9.44 1.46
N GLU A 64 -7.32 9.13 0.65
CA GLU A 64 -7.32 7.96 -0.21
C GLU A 64 -6.63 8.30 -1.53
N VAL A 65 -5.71 7.42 -1.95
CA VAL A 65 -4.93 7.58 -3.17
C VAL A 65 -5.06 6.31 -4.01
N GLU A 66 -5.57 6.44 -5.21
CA GLU A 66 -5.56 5.37 -6.20
C GLU A 66 -4.29 5.46 -7.04
N SER A 67 -3.53 4.36 -7.16
CA SER A 67 -2.38 4.24 -8.06
C SER A 67 -2.71 3.33 -9.25
N GLY A 68 -2.71 3.90 -10.45
CA GLY A 68 -2.91 3.19 -11.71
C GLY A 68 -1.68 3.29 -12.60
N SER A 69 -1.75 2.73 -13.82
CA SER A 69 -0.57 2.42 -14.65
C SER A 69 0.49 3.52 -14.75
N TYR A 70 0.07 4.79 -14.84
CA TYR A 70 0.96 5.95 -14.88
C TYR A 70 0.34 7.17 -14.19
N TYR A 71 -0.48 6.96 -13.16
CA TYR A 71 -1.18 8.06 -12.48
C TYR A 71 -1.44 7.78 -11.00
N TYR A 72 -1.61 8.88 -10.26
CA TYR A 72 -2.23 8.87 -8.94
C TYR A 72 -3.52 9.70 -8.97
N LYS A 73 -4.54 9.26 -8.23
CA LYS A 73 -5.76 10.04 -7.97
C LYS A 73 -5.98 10.16 -6.47
N PRO A 74 -6.19 11.37 -5.93
CA PRO A 74 -6.13 12.65 -6.65
C PRO A 74 -4.72 12.96 -7.15
N ASN A 75 -4.61 13.81 -8.17
CA ASN A 75 -3.33 14.27 -8.71
C ASN A 75 -2.66 15.35 -7.84
N ALA A 76 -3.39 15.91 -6.88
CA ALA A 76 -2.90 16.86 -5.90
C ALA A 76 -3.56 16.59 -4.54
N ILE A 77 -2.78 16.66 -3.47
CA ILE A 77 -3.25 16.49 -2.09
C ILE A 77 -2.95 17.79 -1.34
N THR A 78 -3.98 18.47 -0.84
CA THR A 78 -3.82 19.73 -0.08
C THR A 78 -4.08 19.50 1.40
N VAL A 79 -3.08 19.80 2.21
CA VAL A 79 -3.10 19.67 3.68
C VAL A 79 -2.54 20.95 4.29
N LYS A 80 -2.87 21.22 5.55
CA LYS A 80 -2.31 22.34 6.29
C LYS A 80 -0.92 21.97 6.80
N LYS A 81 -0.06 22.97 6.95
CA LYS A 81 1.22 22.80 7.64
C LYS A 81 0.97 22.30 9.06
N ASP A 82 1.83 21.40 9.53
CA ASP A 82 1.80 20.75 10.84
C ASP A 82 0.54 19.88 11.06
N GLU A 83 -0.19 19.55 9.98
CA GLU A 83 -1.31 18.61 10.01
C GLU A 83 -0.79 17.17 9.96
N ARG A 84 -1.39 16.30 10.77
CA ARG A 84 -1.12 14.86 10.73
C ARG A 84 -1.95 14.21 9.64
N VAL A 85 -1.28 13.55 8.70
CA VAL A 85 -1.90 13.01 7.49
C VAL A 85 -1.68 11.51 7.43
N LYS A 86 -2.73 10.77 7.07
CA LYS A 86 -2.69 9.35 6.76
C LYS A 86 -3.00 9.15 5.28
N ILE A 87 -2.04 8.64 4.53
CA ILE A 87 -2.25 8.23 3.14
C ILE A 87 -2.67 6.76 3.13
N VAL A 88 -3.73 6.46 2.39
CA VAL A 88 -4.20 5.11 2.09
C VAL A 88 -4.08 4.93 0.58
N MET A 89 -3.05 4.22 0.14
CA MET A 89 -2.82 3.96 -1.28
C MET A 89 -3.41 2.61 -1.69
N HIS A 90 -4.29 2.61 -2.68
CA HIS A 90 -4.86 1.44 -3.33
C HIS A 90 -4.32 1.29 -4.75
N SER A 91 -3.70 0.15 -5.06
CA SER A 91 -3.16 -0.11 -6.40
C SER A 91 -4.20 -0.76 -7.31
N VAL A 92 -4.68 -0.02 -8.30
CA VAL A 92 -5.68 -0.52 -9.27
C VAL A 92 -5.05 -1.16 -10.51
N SER A 93 -3.76 -0.93 -10.77
CA SER A 93 -3.04 -1.52 -11.89
C SER A 93 -1.58 -1.78 -11.52
N MET A 94 -0.98 -2.88 -12.00
CA MET A 94 0.45 -3.18 -11.80
C MET A 94 0.93 -3.07 -10.33
N MET A 95 2.22 -2.92 -10.11
CA MET A 95 2.81 -2.71 -8.79
C MET A 95 3.33 -1.27 -8.72
N HIS A 96 2.97 -0.55 -7.67
CA HIS A 96 3.36 0.84 -7.48
C HIS A 96 3.93 1.05 -6.08
N ASP A 97 4.97 1.85 -5.99
CA ASP A 97 5.37 2.50 -4.74
C ASP A 97 4.79 3.92 -4.68
N PHE A 98 4.93 4.57 -3.52
CA PHE A 98 4.55 5.97 -3.34
C PHE A 98 5.54 6.63 -2.40
N ASN A 99 6.31 7.59 -2.95
CA ASN A 99 7.39 8.25 -2.25
C ASN A 99 7.20 9.76 -2.34
N ILE A 100 7.30 10.43 -1.19
CA ILE A 100 7.42 11.89 -1.11
C ILE A 100 8.76 12.18 -0.44
N ASP A 101 9.80 12.36 -1.26
CA ASP A 101 11.19 12.46 -0.82
C ASP A 101 11.40 13.61 0.18
N GLU A 102 10.76 14.75 -0.08
CA GLU A 102 10.89 15.94 0.76
C GLU A 102 10.35 15.74 2.18
N LEU A 103 9.36 14.86 2.35
CA LEU A 103 8.73 14.55 3.63
C LEU A 103 9.25 13.22 4.22
N ASN A 104 10.19 12.56 3.54
CA ASN A 104 10.68 11.22 3.89
C ASN A 104 9.54 10.20 4.07
N VAL A 105 8.48 10.33 3.27
CA VAL A 105 7.31 9.44 3.29
C VAL A 105 7.51 8.38 2.22
N LYS A 106 7.44 7.11 2.62
CA LYS A 106 7.63 5.99 1.71
C LYS A 106 6.61 4.89 1.98
N ILE A 107 5.86 4.54 0.93
CA ILE A 107 5.07 3.32 0.87
C ILE A 107 5.85 2.33 0.00
N PRO A 108 6.20 1.13 0.52
CA PRO A 108 6.87 0.11 -0.28
C PRO A 108 5.97 -0.36 -1.43
N ILE A 109 6.53 -1.15 -2.34
CA ILE A 109 5.81 -1.65 -3.51
C ILE A 109 4.52 -2.37 -3.09
N VAL A 110 3.38 -1.86 -3.55
CA VAL A 110 2.05 -2.43 -3.35
C VAL A 110 1.64 -3.17 -4.63
N LYS A 111 1.21 -4.42 -4.48
CA LYS A 111 0.78 -5.25 -5.61
C LYS A 111 -0.60 -4.81 -6.12
N ASN A 112 -0.95 -5.23 -7.32
CA ASN A 112 -2.25 -4.95 -7.89
C ASN A 112 -3.38 -5.52 -7.00
N GLY A 113 -4.37 -4.69 -6.70
CA GLY A 113 -5.50 -5.00 -5.82
C GLY A 113 -5.20 -4.86 -4.33
N ASP A 114 -3.94 -4.64 -3.93
CA ASP A 114 -3.57 -4.44 -2.53
C ASP A 114 -3.64 -2.96 -2.13
N THR A 115 -3.70 -2.73 -0.82
CA THR A 115 -3.69 -1.41 -0.20
C THR A 115 -2.55 -1.32 0.81
N SER A 116 -1.91 -0.15 0.91
CA SER A 116 -0.94 0.14 1.96
C SER A 116 -1.13 1.55 2.49
N THR A 117 -0.63 1.81 3.69
CA THR A 117 -0.88 3.06 4.40
C THR A 117 0.39 3.60 5.03
N VAL A 118 0.50 4.93 5.08
CA VAL A 118 1.57 5.64 5.79
C VAL A 118 0.99 6.86 6.50
N GLU A 119 1.51 7.13 7.69
CA GLU A 119 1.18 8.33 8.45
C GLU A 119 2.41 9.24 8.55
N PHE A 120 2.19 10.54 8.39
CA PHE A 120 3.24 11.55 8.51
C PHE A 120 2.66 12.89 9.00
N ILE A 121 3.55 13.82 9.35
CA ILE A 121 3.19 15.20 9.68
C ILE A 121 3.67 16.08 8.53
N ALA A 122 2.78 16.91 7.98
CA ALA A 122 3.11 17.84 6.91
C ALA A 122 3.90 19.05 7.45
N ASP A 123 5.18 18.84 7.78
CA ASP A 123 6.05 19.83 8.41
C ASP A 123 6.63 20.86 7.43
N LYS A 124 6.51 20.60 6.12
CA LYS A 124 6.97 21.47 5.02
C LYS A 124 5.82 21.96 4.15
N VAL A 125 6.04 23.12 3.53
CA VAL A 125 5.11 23.75 2.56
C VAL A 125 5.70 23.62 1.16
N GLY A 126 4.87 23.25 0.17
CA GLY A 126 5.27 23.04 -1.23
C GLY A 126 4.11 22.63 -2.12
#